data_AF-A0A026WLD8-F1
#
_entry.id   AF-A0A026WLD8-F1
#
_cell.length_a   1.000
_cell.length_b   1.000
_cell.length_c   1.000
_cell.angle_alpha   90.00
_cell.angle_beta   90.00
_cell.angle_gamma   90.00
#
_symmetry.space_group_name_H-M   'P 1'
#
loop_
_entity.id
_entity.type
_entity.pdbx_description
1 polymer ?
#
loop_
_entity_poly.entity_id
_entity_poly.type
_entity_poly.pdbx_seq_one_letter_code
_entity_poly.pdbx_strand_id
1 'polypeptide(L)'
;MTLLMQEWVIRHLRVYGTYYTIWPLSSEDGKFKTLFCNFLWWFYTVNMISMSFLIPNTILNQESLVDTLKTLPVSAYCLEIIFNLIYCRIRRKEIQKLLFEIEQPHKTWTPREQIIKVKFIRRFYKFCILLWIITVIDLAIFVFSSLISNEMYPINVVYPFPISNNWVYYVTYVDIVIAMQETCVVMLVDLMVTLIMWHAAFQFYLLGMQIRFVDTAEKLRASITEEILLSFNNAQKNIVEILKFIIGSFVAIIRLFICCYAAEEITDQVSFLT
;
A
#
# COMPACT_ATOMS: atom_id res chain seq x y z
N MET A 1 13.98 20.45 -10.31
CA MET A 1 14.34 19.15 -9.72
C MET A 1 13.23 18.58 -8.84
N THR A 2 12.69 19.31 -7.86
CA THR A 2 11.63 18.81 -6.95
C THR A 2 10.26 18.60 -7.61
N LEU A 3 9.88 19.45 -8.56
CA LEU A 3 8.63 19.31 -9.34
C LEU A 3 8.68 18.07 -10.26
N LEU A 4 9.88 17.75 -10.77
CA LEU A 4 10.14 16.57 -11.58
C LEU A 4 10.10 15.27 -10.75
N MET A 5 10.58 15.31 -9.49
CA MET A 5 10.43 14.18 -8.54
C MET A 5 8.96 13.89 -8.21
N GLN A 6 8.13 14.93 -8.11
CA GLN A 6 6.70 14.79 -7.84
C GLN A 6 5.99 14.01 -8.95
N GLU A 7 6.20 14.42 -10.19
CA GLU A 7 5.65 13.74 -11.36
C GLU A 7 6.18 12.31 -11.47
N TRP A 8 7.44 12.08 -11.12
CA TRP A 8 8.06 10.75 -11.13
C TRP A 8 7.39 9.77 -10.18
N VAL A 9 7.15 10.17 -8.92
CA VAL A 9 6.55 9.26 -7.92
C VAL A 9 5.09 8.97 -8.24
N ILE A 10 4.31 9.97 -8.65
CA ILE A 10 2.92 9.76 -9.08
C ILE A 10 2.89 8.83 -10.29
N ARG A 11 3.78 9.03 -11.26
CA ARG A 11 3.89 8.16 -12.43
C ARG A 11 4.30 6.74 -12.05
N HIS A 12 5.25 6.56 -11.14
CA HIS A 12 5.65 5.24 -10.63
C HIS A 12 4.48 4.54 -9.95
N LEU A 13 3.81 5.24 -9.04
CA LEU A 13 2.66 4.72 -8.32
C LEU A 13 1.53 4.33 -9.27
N ARG A 14 1.29 5.13 -10.33
CA ARG A 14 0.33 4.81 -11.37
C ARG A 14 0.73 3.55 -12.14
N VAL A 15 1.99 3.41 -12.54
CA VAL A 15 2.47 2.24 -13.31
C VAL A 15 2.36 0.96 -12.47
N TYR A 16 2.97 0.94 -11.28
CA TYR A 16 2.93 -0.23 -10.40
C TYR A 16 1.52 -0.49 -9.87
N GLY A 17 0.78 0.54 -9.50
CA GLY A 17 -0.60 0.39 -9.06
C GLY A 17 -1.52 -0.14 -10.17
N THR A 18 -1.26 0.19 -11.45
CA THR A 18 -2.00 -0.41 -12.58
C THR A 18 -1.60 -1.87 -12.77
N TYR A 19 -0.31 -2.20 -12.65
CA TYR A 19 0.19 -3.57 -12.71
C TYR A 19 -0.49 -4.46 -11.67
N TYR A 20 -0.54 -4.02 -10.41
CA TYR A 20 -1.26 -4.72 -9.33
C TYR A 20 -2.77 -4.46 -9.29
N THR A 21 -3.33 -3.74 -10.27
CA THR A 21 -4.77 -3.49 -10.44
C THR A 21 -5.47 -2.70 -9.32
N ILE A 22 -4.69 -2.10 -8.41
CA ILE A 22 -5.15 -1.21 -7.33
C ILE A 22 -5.36 0.23 -7.81
N TRP A 23 -4.65 0.65 -8.86
CA TRP A 23 -4.82 1.97 -9.44
C TRP A 23 -6.10 2.01 -10.29
N PRO A 24 -6.97 3.01 -10.09
CA PRO A 24 -8.18 3.13 -10.87
C PRO A 24 -7.89 3.49 -12.33
N LEU A 25 -8.43 2.70 -13.25
CA LEU A 25 -8.39 2.99 -14.68
C LEU A 25 -9.25 4.20 -15.02
N SER A 26 -8.81 5.00 -15.99
CA SER A 26 -9.61 6.11 -16.52
C SER A 26 -10.83 5.57 -17.28
N SER A 27 -11.94 6.33 -17.29
CA SER A 27 -13.09 6.02 -18.15
C SER A 27 -12.76 6.11 -19.65
N GLU A 28 -11.65 6.76 -19.99
CA GLU A 28 -11.13 6.91 -21.35
C GLU A 28 -10.17 5.77 -21.74
N ASP A 29 -9.83 4.87 -20.81
CA ASP A 29 -8.93 3.75 -21.10
C ASP A 29 -9.60 2.71 -22.02
N GLY A 30 -8.83 2.17 -22.97
CA GLY A 30 -9.33 1.22 -23.96
C GLY A 30 -9.92 -0.06 -23.36
N LYS A 31 -10.96 -0.62 -24.00
CA LYS A 31 -11.67 -1.83 -23.55
C LYS A 31 -10.74 -3.01 -23.25
N PHE A 32 -9.67 -3.18 -24.04
CA PHE A 32 -8.68 -4.25 -23.84
C PHE A 32 -7.89 -4.09 -22.54
N LYS A 33 -7.44 -2.86 -22.22
CA LYS A 33 -6.72 -2.56 -20.97
C LYS A 33 -7.59 -2.86 -19.75
N THR A 34 -8.88 -2.51 -19.83
CA THR A 34 -9.86 -2.81 -18.77
C THR A 34 -10.08 -4.31 -18.60
N LEU A 35 -10.20 -5.06 -19.69
CA LEU A 35 -10.34 -6.51 -19.65
C LEU A 35 -9.09 -7.17 -19.04
N PHE A 36 -7.91 -6.76 -19.47
CA PHE A 36 -6.63 -7.26 -18.94
C PHE A 36 -6.47 -6.98 -17.44
N CYS A 37 -6.77 -5.77 -16.98
CA CYS A 37 -6.71 -5.45 -15.55
C CYS A 37 -7.77 -6.20 -14.74
N ASN A 38 -8.93 -6.52 -15.30
CA ASN A 38 -9.92 -7.36 -14.62
C ASN A 38 -9.43 -8.80 -14.49
N PHE A 39 -8.78 -9.33 -15.53
CA PHE A 39 -8.15 -10.65 -15.48
C PHE A 39 -7.05 -10.71 -14.42
N LEU A 40 -6.12 -9.74 -14.44
CA LEU A 40 -5.05 -9.65 -13.44
C LEU A 40 -5.59 -9.53 -12.01
N TRP A 41 -6.65 -8.74 -11.79
CA TRP A 41 -7.24 -8.60 -10.46
C TRP A 41 -7.76 -9.94 -9.93
N TRP A 42 -8.44 -10.72 -10.78
CA TRP A 42 -8.88 -12.08 -10.43
C TRP A 42 -7.70 -13.01 -10.18
N PHE A 43 -6.67 -12.96 -11.02
CA PHE A 43 -5.46 -13.75 -10.86
C PHE A 43 -4.80 -13.51 -9.49
N TYR A 44 -4.49 -12.25 -9.14
CA TYR A 44 -3.88 -11.91 -7.85
C TYR A 44 -4.79 -12.26 -6.65
N THR A 45 -6.09 -11.99 -6.76
CA THR A 45 -7.03 -12.30 -5.68
C THR A 45 -7.13 -13.80 -5.43
N VAL A 46 -7.21 -14.62 -6.47
CA VAL A 46 -7.26 -16.09 -6.34
C VAL A 46 -5.93 -16.62 -5.80
N ASN A 47 -4.80 -16.09 -6.25
CA ASN A 47 -3.48 -16.47 -5.76
C ASN A 47 -3.37 -16.25 -4.23
N MET A 48 -3.73 -15.05 -3.77
CA MET A 48 -3.67 -14.73 -2.33
C MET A 48 -4.67 -15.51 -1.49
N ILE A 49 -5.86 -15.79 -2.01
CA ILE A 49 -6.83 -16.66 -1.32
C ILE A 49 -6.26 -18.07 -1.20
N SER A 50 -5.69 -18.62 -2.28
CA SER A 50 -5.04 -19.93 -2.28
C SER A 50 -3.94 -20.01 -1.21
N MET A 51 -3.05 -19.02 -1.17
CA MET A 51 -1.99 -18.94 -0.16
C MET A 51 -2.58 -18.85 1.26
N SER A 52 -3.64 -18.07 1.46
CA SER A 52 -4.32 -17.96 2.75
C SER A 52 -4.94 -19.27 3.23
N PHE A 53 -5.39 -20.14 2.33
CA PHE A 53 -5.89 -21.48 2.67
C PHE A 53 -4.77 -22.46 3.04
N LEU A 54 -3.57 -22.31 2.47
CA LEU A 54 -2.44 -23.19 2.77
C LEU A 54 -1.80 -22.90 4.14
N ILE A 55 -1.92 -21.66 4.63
CA ILE A 55 -1.28 -21.23 5.88
C ILE A 55 -1.84 -21.95 7.13
N PRO A 56 -3.16 -22.10 7.33
CA PRO A 56 -3.70 -22.88 8.46
C PRO A 56 -3.20 -24.32 8.47
N ASN A 57 -3.14 -24.98 7.31
CA ASN A 57 -2.61 -26.34 7.19
C ASN A 57 -1.12 -26.39 7.57
N THR A 58 -0.38 -25.35 7.23
CA THR A 58 1.04 -25.22 7.60
C THR A 58 1.20 -25.07 9.12
N ILE A 59 0.41 -24.19 9.76
CA ILE A 59 0.42 -23.98 11.21
C ILE A 59 0.06 -25.26 11.97
N LEU A 60 -0.93 -26.02 11.49
CA LEU A 60 -1.36 -27.26 12.16
C LEU A 60 -0.34 -28.40 12.06
N ASN A 61 0.51 -28.39 11.03
CA ASN A 61 1.53 -29.42 10.80
C ASN A 61 2.92 -29.01 11.29
N GLN A 62 3.09 -27.79 11.81
CA GLN A 62 4.35 -27.32 12.38
C GLN A 62 4.49 -27.83 13.82
N GLU A 63 5.60 -28.51 14.12
CA GLU A 63 5.89 -29.00 15.46
C GLU A 63 6.52 -27.93 16.36
N SER A 64 7.18 -26.92 15.76
CA SER A 64 7.89 -25.88 16.49
C SER A 64 7.04 -24.61 16.66
N LEU A 65 7.04 -24.07 17.88
CA LEU A 65 6.42 -22.76 18.17
C LEU A 65 7.09 -21.63 17.38
N VAL A 66 8.40 -21.74 17.14
CA VAL A 66 9.19 -20.75 16.40
C VAL A 66 8.71 -20.64 14.95
N ASP A 67 8.47 -21.76 14.27
CA ASP A 67 7.99 -21.74 12.89
C ASP A 67 6.54 -21.27 12.79
N THR A 68 5.72 -21.59 13.80
CA THR A 68 4.35 -21.07 13.93
C THR A 68 4.36 -19.55 14.05
N LEU A 69 5.24 -19.01 14.89
CA LEU A 69 5.39 -17.57 15.08
C LEU A 69 5.87 -16.86 13.82
N LYS A 70 6.77 -17.47 13.04
CA LYS A 70 7.21 -16.93 11.73
C LYS A 70 6.09 -16.92 10.68
N THR A 71 5.20 -17.91 10.72
CA THR A 71 4.10 -18.07 9.75
C THR A 71 2.93 -17.11 10.02
N LEU A 72 2.79 -16.64 11.26
CA LEU A 72 1.68 -15.76 11.68
C LEU A 72 1.68 -14.39 10.98
N PRO A 73 2.80 -13.65 10.84
CA PRO A 73 2.88 -12.43 10.02
C PRO A 73 2.49 -12.67 8.56
N VAL A 74 2.94 -13.78 7.98
CA VAL A 74 2.63 -14.13 6.58
C VAL A 74 1.12 -14.24 6.41
N SER A 75 0.42 -14.89 7.35
CA SER A 75 -1.04 -15.00 7.34
C SER A 75 -1.74 -13.65 7.34
N ALA A 76 -1.25 -12.71 8.16
CA ALA A 76 -1.86 -11.41 8.27
C ALA A 76 -1.59 -10.52 7.05
N TYR A 77 -0.38 -10.60 6.48
CA TYR A 77 -0.07 -9.93 5.21
C TYR A 77 -0.96 -10.43 4.08
N CYS A 78 -1.20 -11.75 3.97
CA CYS A 78 -2.12 -12.29 2.97
C CYS A 78 -3.54 -11.71 3.12
N LEU A 79 -4.05 -11.64 4.36
CA LEU A 79 -5.37 -11.06 4.64
C LEU A 79 -5.43 -9.57 4.30
N GLU A 80 -4.37 -8.82 4.62
CA GLU A 80 -4.27 -7.40 4.33
C GLU A 80 -4.22 -7.13 2.81
N ILE A 81 -3.47 -7.94 2.05
CA ILE A 81 -3.43 -7.85 0.59
C ILE A 81 -4.82 -8.11 0.00
N ILE A 82 -5.51 -9.17 0.43
CA ILE A 82 -6.88 -9.49 -0.03
C ILE A 82 -7.82 -8.33 0.29
N PHE A 83 -7.76 -7.80 1.51
CA PHE A 83 -8.57 -6.67 1.93
C PHE A 83 -8.30 -5.44 1.05
N ASN A 84 -7.03 -5.11 0.80
CA ASN A 84 -6.64 -3.98 -0.03
C ASN A 84 -7.10 -4.13 -1.48
N LEU A 85 -6.96 -5.31 -2.08
CA LEU A 85 -7.45 -5.60 -3.43
C LEU A 85 -8.97 -5.44 -3.55
N ILE A 86 -9.73 -5.93 -2.57
CA ILE A 86 -11.19 -5.79 -2.52
C ILE A 86 -11.61 -4.34 -2.25
N TYR A 87 -10.95 -3.67 -1.30
CA TYR A 87 -11.24 -2.29 -0.93
C TYR A 87 -11.02 -1.34 -2.10
N CYS A 88 -9.85 -1.42 -2.75
CA CYS A 88 -9.54 -0.64 -3.95
C CYS A 88 -10.51 -0.93 -5.10
N ARG A 89 -11.06 -2.15 -5.18
CA ARG A 89 -12.06 -2.52 -6.18
C ARG A 89 -13.42 -1.88 -5.89
N ILE A 90 -13.89 -1.93 -4.65
CA ILE A 90 -15.18 -1.36 -4.23
C ILE A 90 -15.16 0.16 -4.33
N ARG A 91 -14.11 0.80 -3.79
CA ARG A 91 -13.97 2.26 -3.72
C ARG A 91 -13.29 2.86 -4.96
N ARG A 92 -13.13 2.09 -6.03
CA ARG A 92 -12.39 2.48 -7.24
C ARG A 92 -12.77 3.86 -7.76
N LYS A 93 -14.07 4.16 -7.88
CA LYS A 93 -14.56 5.44 -8.41
C LYS A 93 -14.20 6.63 -7.52
N GLU A 94 -14.26 6.43 -6.20
CA GLU A 94 -13.93 7.46 -5.22
C GLU A 94 -12.42 7.74 -5.22
N ILE A 95 -11.61 6.68 -5.19
CA ILE A 95 -10.15 6.75 -5.29
C ILE A 95 -9.74 7.42 -6.61
N GLN A 96 -10.41 7.09 -7.71
CA GLN A 96 -10.16 7.69 -9.02
C GLN A 96 -10.39 9.20 -9.01
N LYS A 97 -11.51 9.65 -8.45
CA LYS A 97 -11.83 11.06 -8.35
C LYS A 97 -10.76 11.81 -7.55
N LEU A 98 -10.37 11.27 -6.40
CA LEU A 98 -9.36 11.85 -5.51
C LEU A 98 -7.98 11.94 -6.17
N LEU A 99 -7.54 10.88 -6.84
CA LEU A 99 -6.26 10.86 -7.54
C LEU A 99 -6.26 11.79 -8.75
N PHE A 100 -7.38 11.87 -9.47
CA PHE A 100 -7.53 12.79 -10.58
C PHE A 100 -7.42 14.25 -10.13
N GLU A 101 -8.02 14.62 -8.99
CA GLU A 101 -7.87 15.95 -8.39
C GLU A 101 -6.40 16.28 -8.05
N ILE A 102 -5.62 15.30 -7.60
CA ILE A 102 -4.19 15.45 -7.28
C ILE A 102 -3.33 15.62 -8.54
N GLU A 103 -3.67 14.86 -9.58
CA GLU A 103 -2.94 14.80 -10.85
C GLU A 103 -3.24 15.99 -11.76
N GLN A 104 -4.41 16.62 -11.62
CA GLN A 104 -4.72 17.78 -12.42
C GLN A 104 -3.73 18.91 -12.14
N PRO A 105 -3.08 19.47 -13.18
CA PRO A 105 -2.42 20.75 -13.09
C PRO A 105 -3.54 21.79 -12.99
N HIS A 106 -4.08 21.97 -11.79
CA HIS A 106 -5.09 22.98 -11.53
C HIS A 106 -4.60 24.31 -12.14
N LYS A 107 -5.35 24.80 -13.12
CA LYS A 107 -5.07 26.02 -13.88
C LYS A 107 -5.04 27.30 -13.04
N THR A 108 -5.21 27.20 -11.72
CA THR A 108 -5.51 28.30 -10.80
C THR A 108 -4.53 28.47 -9.65
N TRP A 109 -3.50 27.61 -9.50
CA TRP A 109 -2.51 27.81 -8.43
C TRP A 109 -1.67 29.05 -8.71
N THR A 110 -1.73 30.02 -7.81
CA THR A 110 -0.85 31.17 -7.88
C THR A 110 0.62 30.73 -7.77
N PRO A 111 1.58 31.47 -8.32
CA PRO A 111 3.00 31.13 -8.23
C PRO A 111 3.46 30.92 -6.78
N ARG A 112 2.86 31.64 -5.82
CA ARG A 112 3.13 31.48 -4.39
C ARG A 112 2.69 30.12 -3.86
N GLU A 113 1.48 29.69 -4.19
CA GLU A 113 0.96 28.41 -3.70
C GLU A 113 1.71 27.23 -4.33
N GLN A 114 2.19 27.36 -5.58
CA GLN A 114 3.06 26.35 -6.21
C GLN A 114 4.39 26.19 -5.44
N ILE A 115 5.01 27.30 -5.03
CA ILE A 115 6.25 27.27 -4.23
C ILE A 115 6.00 26.58 -2.88
N ILE A 116 4.87 26.88 -2.24
CA ILE A 116 4.47 26.27 -0.97
C ILE A 116 4.21 24.76 -1.17
N LYS A 117 3.49 24.38 -2.23
CA LYS A 117 3.24 22.97 -2.61
C LYS A 117 4.54 22.20 -2.73
N VAL A 118 5.49 22.73 -3.51
CA VAL A 118 6.80 22.10 -3.74
C VAL A 118 7.58 21.96 -2.43
N LYS A 119 7.55 22.97 -1.56
CA LYS A 119 8.23 22.91 -0.26
C LYS A 119 7.58 21.87 0.67
N PHE A 120 6.26 21.79 0.65
CA PHE A 120 5.46 20.87 1.46
C PHE A 120 5.61 19.41 0.99
N ILE A 121 5.71 19.18 -0.32
CA ILE A 121 5.77 17.83 -0.91
C ILE A 121 7.19 17.23 -0.89
N ARG A 122 8.23 18.07 -0.83
CA ARG A 122 9.64 17.64 -0.89
C ARG A 122 10.00 16.65 0.22
N ARG A 123 9.51 16.86 1.45
CA ARG A 123 9.81 15.95 2.58
C ARG A 123 9.09 14.63 2.42
N PHE A 124 7.85 14.69 1.94
CA PHE A 124 7.00 13.52 1.70
C PHE A 124 7.61 12.58 0.66
N TYR A 125 8.04 13.09 -0.51
CA TYR A 125 8.61 12.21 -1.55
C TYR A 125 9.90 11.51 -1.17
N LYS A 126 10.78 12.18 -0.41
CA LYS A 126 12.00 11.53 0.08
C LYS A 126 11.66 10.31 0.94
N PHE A 127 10.63 10.42 1.76
CA PHE A 127 10.15 9.30 2.56
C PHE A 127 9.53 8.19 1.69
N CYS A 128 8.69 8.53 0.71
CA CYS A 128 8.11 7.54 -0.21
C CYS A 128 9.17 6.76 -1.00
N ILE A 129 10.18 7.46 -1.54
CA ILE A 129 11.28 6.84 -2.29
C ILE A 129 12.09 5.93 -1.37
N LEU A 130 12.40 6.38 -0.16
CA LEU A 130 13.13 5.58 0.82
C LEU A 130 12.37 4.30 1.17
N LEU A 131 11.07 4.40 1.48
CA LEU A 131 10.23 3.23 1.73
C LEU A 131 10.24 2.27 0.55
N TRP A 132 10.13 2.78 -0.68
CA TRP A 132 10.11 1.94 -1.88
C TRP A 132 11.41 1.17 -2.07
N ILE A 133 12.55 1.84 -1.87
CA ILE A 133 13.87 1.20 -1.93
C ILE A 133 13.98 0.11 -0.87
N ILE A 134 13.54 0.37 0.37
CA ILE A 134 13.56 -0.61 1.46
C ILE A 134 12.71 -1.84 1.09
N THR A 135 11.48 -1.65 0.61
CA THR A 135 10.60 -2.75 0.21
C THR A 135 11.18 -3.60 -0.92
N VAL A 136 11.80 -2.96 -1.93
CA VAL A 136 12.43 -3.69 -3.05
C VAL A 136 13.65 -4.48 -2.58
N ILE A 137 14.49 -3.90 -1.71
CA ILE A 137 15.66 -4.58 -1.15
C ILE A 137 15.21 -5.77 -0.28
N ASP A 138 14.20 -5.58 0.57
CA ASP A 138 13.65 -6.63 1.43
C ASP A 138 13.12 -7.81 0.60
N LEU A 139 12.31 -7.54 -0.42
CA LEU A 139 11.82 -8.58 -1.35
C LEU A 139 12.98 -9.33 -2.02
N ALA A 140 14.01 -8.61 -2.47
CA ALA A 140 15.19 -9.25 -3.08
C ALA A 140 15.90 -10.15 -2.06
N ILE A 141 16.12 -9.67 -0.83
CA ILE A 141 16.75 -10.47 0.23
C ILE A 141 15.95 -11.75 0.49
N PHE A 142 14.63 -11.68 0.62
CA PHE A 142 13.80 -12.86 0.86
C PHE A 142 13.87 -13.89 -0.28
N VAL A 143 13.79 -13.43 -1.53
CA VAL A 143 13.87 -14.32 -2.71
C VAL A 143 15.25 -14.95 -2.84
N PHE A 144 16.33 -14.17 -2.66
CA PHE A 144 17.70 -14.68 -2.77
C PHE A 144 18.14 -15.48 -1.54
N SER A 145 17.60 -15.22 -0.35
CA SER A 145 17.92 -15.96 0.89
C SER A 145 17.62 -17.44 0.74
N SER A 146 16.48 -17.81 0.15
CA SER A 146 16.15 -19.23 -0.13
C SER A 146 17.16 -19.90 -1.05
N LEU A 147 17.70 -19.18 -2.04
CA LEU A 147 18.72 -19.72 -2.95
C LEU A 147 20.07 -19.93 -2.26
N ILE A 148 20.41 -19.12 -1.25
CA ILE A 148 21.68 -19.20 -0.53
C ILE A 148 21.61 -20.25 0.59
N SER A 149 20.47 -20.34 1.28
CA SER A 149 20.27 -21.22 2.43
C SER A 149 19.94 -22.68 2.06
N ASN A 150 19.93 -23.02 0.75
CA ASN A 150 19.49 -24.32 0.23
C ASN A 150 18.08 -24.75 0.71
N GLU A 151 17.26 -23.79 1.15
CA GLU A 151 15.87 -24.05 1.48
C GLU A 151 15.07 -24.23 0.19
N MET A 152 14.16 -25.21 0.17
CA MET A 152 13.42 -25.56 -1.04
C MET A 152 12.57 -24.39 -1.56
N TYR A 153 12.06 -23.56 -0.65
CA TYR A 153 11.23 -22.39 -0.94
C TYR A 153 11.48 -21.26 0.06
N PRO A 154 11.23 -20.00 -0.34
CA PRO A 154 11.40 -18.84 0.55
C PRO A 154 10.24 -18.67 1.56
N ILE A 155 9.13 -19.38 1.37
CA ILE A 155 8.09 -19.55 2.39
C ILE A 155 7.90 -21.04 2.63
N ASN A 156 8.03 -21.47 3.88
CA ASN A 156 7.82 -22.86 4.27
C ASN A 156 6.33 -23.16 4.40
N VAL A 157 5.67 -23.47 3.27
CA VAL A 157 4.24 -23.79 3.18
C VAL A 157 4.07 -25.28 2.87
N VAL A 158 3.15 -25.94 3.59
CA VAL A 158 2.82 -27.35 3.35
C VAL A 158 1.77 -27.47 2.24
N TYR A 159 2.19 -27.95 1.07
CA TYR A 159 1.32 -28.19 -0.07
C TYR A 159 0.58 -29.54 0.03
N PRO A 160 -0.69 -29.61 -0.42
CA PRO A 160 -1.48 -30.84 -0.38
C PRO A 160 -1.13 -31.84 -1.50
N PHE A 161 -0.07 -31.59 -2.26
CA PHE A 161 0.38 -32.41 -3.38
C PHE A 161 1.88 -32.69 -3.29
N PRO A 162 2.34 -33.85 -3.81
CA PRO A 162 3.76 -34.20 -3.78
C PRO A 162 4.56 -33.32 -4.74
N ILE A 163 5.66 -32.75 -4.24
CA ILE A 163 6.60 -31.93 -5.01
C ILE A 163 7.78 -32.78 -5.50
N SER A 164 7.50 -34.00 -5.96
CA SER A 164 8.54 -34.95 -6.40
C SER A 164 9.00 -34.71 -7.84
N ASN A 165 8.19 -34.02 -8.65
CA ASN A 165 8.48 -33.73 -10.05
C ASN A 165 9.09 -32.33 -10.22
N ASN A 166 10.20 -32.23 -10.96
CA ASN A 166 10.88 -30.94 -11.23
C ASN A 166 9.95 -29.87 -11.82
N TRP A 167 9.01 -30.24 -12.68
CA TRP A 167 8.03 -29.29 -13.24
C TRP A 167 7.11 -28.69 -12.17
N VAL A 168 6.66 -29.50 -11.22
CA VAL A 168 5.82 -29.04 -10.10
C VAL A 168 6.63 -28.09 -9.23
N TYR A 169 7.88 -28.44 -8.94
CA TYR A 169 8.80 -27.57 -8.19
C TYR A 169 8.95 -26.18 -8.83
N TYR A 170 9.24 -26.10 -10.14
CA TYR A 170 9.41 -24.80 -10.81
C TYR A 170 8.12 -23.97 -10.82
N VAL A 171 6.96 -24.60 -11.05
CA VAL A 171 5.67 -23.89 -11.03
C VAL A 171 5.37 -23.35 -9.64
N THR A 172 5.55 -24.16 -8.59
CA THR A 172 5.37 -23.74 -7.20
C THR A 172 6.34 -22.63 -6.83
N TYR A 173 7.60 -22.71 -7.25
CA TYR A 173 8.57 -21.65 -6.99
C TYR A 173 8.15 -20.31 -7.61
N VAL A 174 7.71 -20.32 -8.88
CA VAL A 174 7.22 -19.12 -9.57
C VAL A 174 5.98 -18.55 -8.88
N ASP A 175 5.05 -19.41 -8.46
CA ASP A 175 3.83 -19.02 -7.74
C ASP A 175 4.16 -18.30 -6.41
N ILE A 176 5.10 -18.84 -5.64
CA ILE A 176 5.56 -18.21 -4.39
C ILE A 176 6.24 -16.87 -4.66
N VAL A 177 7.07 -16.76 -5.70
CA VAL A 177 7.71 -15.49 -6.07
C VAL A 177 6.66 -14.44 -6.45
N ILE A 178 5.62 -14.84 -7.19
CA ILE A 178 4.49 -13.95 -7.52
C ILE A 178 3.77 -13.51 -6.23
N ALA A 179 3.46 -14.45 -5.33
CA ALA A 179 2.81 -14.14 -4.06
C ALA A 179 3.66 -13.19 -3.19
N MET A 180 4.97 -13.38 -3.15
CA MET A 180 5.89 -12.45 -2.48
C MET A 180 5.88 -11.07 -3.14
N GLN A 181 5.87 -11.02 -4.48
CA GLN A 181 5.82 -9.75 -5.22
C GLN A 181 4.53 -8.97 -4.93
N GLU A 182 3.42 -9.65 -4.65
CA GLU A 182 2.14 -9.02 -4.30
C GLU A 182 2.15 -8.31 -2.93
N THR A 183 3.13 -8.54 -2.06
CA THR A 183 3.32 -7.73 -0.83
C THR A 183 3.47 -6.24 -1.13
N CYS A 184 3.96 -5.89 -2.33
CA CYS A 184 4.02 -4.52 -2.81
C CYS A 184 2.65 -3.83 -2.86
N VAL A 185 1.54 -4.59 -2.94
CA VAL A 185 0.18 -4.06 -2.91
C VAL A 185 -0.06 -3.23 -1.65
N VAL A 186 0.31 -3.75 -0.47
CA VAL A 186 0.09 -3.06 0.81
C VAL A 186 0.80 -1.70 0.79
N MET A 187 2.08 -1.73 0.43
CA MET A 187 2.93 -0.55 0.37
C MET A 187 2.43 0.49 -0.65
N LEU A 188 2.01 0.06 -1.84
CA LEU A 188 1.49 0.95 -2.87
C LEU A 188 0.16 1.59 -2.44
N VAL A 189 -0.73 0.83 -1.79
CA VAL A 189 -2.00 1.37 -1.30
C VAL A 189 -1.75 2.36 -0.16
N ASP A 190 -0.83 2.08 0.77
CA ASP A 190 -0.41 3.03 1.81
C ASP A 190 0.17 4.31 1.21
N LEU A 191 0.98 4.21 0.15
CA LEU A 191 1.49 5.37 -0.57
C LEU A 191 0.38 6.17 -1.26
N MET A 192 -0.59 5.51 -1.91
CA MET A 192 -1.76 6.16 -2.52
C MET A 192 -2.57 6.93 -1.48
N VAL A 193 -2.85 6.28 -0.36
CA VAL A 193 -3.59 6.85 0.75
C VAL A 193 -2.84 8.02 1.38
N THR A 194 -1.54 7.89 1.59
CA THR A 194 -0.74 8.98 2.16
C THR A 194 -0.65 10.16 1.21
N LEU A 195 -0.60 9.93 -0.11
CA LEU A 195 -0.69 11.00 -1.12
C LEU A 195 -2.02 11.75 -1.05
N ILE A 196 -3.13 11.03 -0.90
CA ILE A 196 -4.46 11.63 -0.78
C ILE A 196 -4.55 12.46 0.51
N MET A 197 -4.10 11.90 1.63
CA MET A 197 -4.04 12.59 2.93
C MET A 197 -3.17 13.84 2.86
N TRP A 198 -2.00 13.73 2.23
CA TRP A 198 -1.09 14.84 2.04
C TRP A 198 -1.73 15.96 1.22
N HIS A 199 -2.42 15.61 0.13
CA HIS A 199 -3.11 16.59 -0.70
C HIS A 199 -4.20 17.30 0.11
N ALA A 200 -4.97 16.55 0.89
CA ALA A 200 -6.01 17.14 1.73
C ALA A 200 -5.43 18.05 2.82
N ALA A 201 -4.34 17.64 3.48
CA ALA A 201 -3.62 18.46 4.45
C ALA A 201 -3.10 19.77 3.82
N PHE A 202 -2.63 19.70 2.57
CA PHE A 202 -2.21 20.88 1.83
C PHE A 202 -3.36 21.83 1.51
N GLN A 203 -4.53 21.31 1.11
CA GLN A 203 -5.75 22.11 0.93
C GLN A 203 -6.16 22.82 2.23
N PHE A 204 -6.12 22.12 3.37
CA PHE A 204 -6.39 22.75 4.68
C PHE A 204 -5.36 23.82 5.06
N TYR A 205 -4.09 23.61 4.74
CA TYR A 205 -3.05 24.59 5.01
C TYR A 205 -3.30 25.90 4.25
N LEU A 206 -3.69 25.81 2.98
CA LEU A 206 -4.03 26.98 2.15
C LEU A 206 -5.27 27.69 2.67
N LEU A 207 -6.30 26.93 3.03
CA LEU A 207 -7.50 27.46 3.63
C LEU A 207 -7.17 28.22 4.94
N GLY A 208 -6.32 27.64 5.79
CA GLY A 208 -5.85 28.27 7.01
C GLY A 208 -5.08 29.57 6.75
N MET A 209 -4.29 29.65 5.67
CA MET A 209 -3.66 30.90 5.26
C MET A 209 -4.69 31.92 4.80
N GLN A 210 -5.64 31.55 3.94
CA GLN A 210 -6.69 32.45 3.45
C GLN A 210 -7.49 33.05 4.60
N ILE A 211 -7.87 32.25 5.60
CA ILE A 211 -8.59 32.71 6.80
C ILE A 211 -7.77 33.74 7.60
N ARG A 212 -6.45 33.56 7.70
CA ARG A 212 -5.56 34.50 8.42
C ARG A 212 -5.35 35.84 7.73
N PHE A 213 -5.56 35.92 6.42
CA PHE A 213 -5.35 37.13 5.62
C PHE A 213 -6.64 37.94 5.37
N VAL A 214 -7.78 37.51 5.92
CA VAL A 214 -9.05 38.24 5.81
C VAL A 214 -9.25 39.14 7.03
N ASP A 215 -9.15 40.45 6.83
CA ASP A 215 -9.26 41.48 7.88
C ASP A 215 -10.69 41.77 8.37
N THR A 216 -11.74 41.22 7.74
CA THR A 216 -13.13 41.60 8.05
C THR A 216 -14.07 40.40 8.11
N ALA A 217 -14.83 40.27 9.21
CA ALA A 217 -15.75 39.16 9.47
C ALA A 217 -16.83 38.97 8.39
N GLU A 218 -17.25 40.05 7.71
CA GLU A 218 -18.22 39.99 6.61
C GLU A 218 -17.64 39.42 5.30
N LYS A 219 -16.38 39.76 4.97
CA LYS A 219 -15.65 39.14 3.83
C LYS A 219 -15.31 37.68 4.11
N LEU A 220 -15.07 37.33 5.37
CA LEU A 220 -14.88 35.94 5.80
C LEU A 220 -16.18 35.15 5.60
N ARG A 221 -17.33 35.69 6.02
CA ARG A 221 -18.65 35.04 5.85
C ARG A 221 -19.06 34.91 4.38
N ALA A 222 -18.73 35.89 3.54
CA ALA A 222 -19.01 35.85 2.09
C ALA A 222 -18.03 34.96 1.31
N SER A 223 -16.77 34.83 1.72
CA SER A 223 -15.78 33.94 1.07
C SER A 223 -15.93 32.48 1.51
N ILE A 224 -16.52 32.22 2.68
CA ILE A 224 -16.89 30.88 3.18
C ILE A 224 -18.07 30.27 2.39
N THR A 225 -18.71 31.03 1.49
CA THR A 225 -19.90 30.59 0.75
C THR A 225 -19.60 29.43 -0.19
N GLU A 226 -20.28 28.30 0.07
CA GLU A 226 -20.36 27.05 -0.69
C GLU A 226 -19.07 26.32 -1.05
N GLU A 227 -18.10 26.95 -1.72
CA GLU A 227 -16.92 26.28 -2.28
C GLU A 227 -15.96 25.78 -1.17
N ILE A 228 -15.77 26.59 -0.13
CA ILE A 228 -14.97 26.24 1.04
C ILE A 228 -15.65 25.13 1.86
N LEU A 229 -16.96 25.23 2.05
CA LEU A 229 -17.74 24.28 2.84
C LEU A 229 -17.88 22.92 2.13
N LEU A 230 -17.98 22.91 0.79
CA LEU A 230 -17.86 21.71 -0.05
C LEU A 230 -16.46 21.11 0.00
N SER A 231 -15.40 21.93 -0.05
CA SER A 231 -14.01 21.43 0.09
C SER A 231 -13.79 20.81 1.47
N PHE A 232 -14.33 21.43 2.53
CA PHE A 232 -14.23 20.96 3.91
C PHE A 232 -15.01 19.66 4.12
N ASN A 233 -16.24 19.58 3.59
CA ASN A 233 -17.11 18.41 3.74
C ASN A 233 -16.62 17.22 2.89
N ASN A 234 -16.13 17.45 1.66
CA ASN A 234 -15.48 16.42 0.84
C ASN A 234 -14.14 15.98 1.45
N ALA A 235 -13.33 16.90 1.95
CA ALA A 235 -12.08 16.57 2.64
C ALA A 235 -12.36 15.76 3.89
N GLN A 236 -13.30 16.16 4.74
CA GLN A 236 -13.62 15.49 6.00
C GLN A 236 -14.19 14.07 5.82
N LYS A 237 -15.10 13.87 4.85
CA LYS A 237 -15.69 12.54 4.59
C LYS A 237 -14.66 11.56 4.03
N ASN A 238 -13.78 12.02 3.12
CA ASN A 238 -12.74 11.18 2.54
C ASN A 238 -11.61 10.91 3.56
N ILE A 239 -11.21 11.91 4.35
CA ILE A 239 -10.14 11.78 5.34
C ILE A 239 -10.51 10.82 6.46
N VAL A 240 -11.75 10.82 6.95
CA VAL A 240 -12.14 9.92 8.05
C VAL A 240 -12.19 8.46 7.59
N GLU A 241 -12.69 8.18 6.38
CA GLU A 241 -12.66 6.83 5.79
C GLU A 241 -11.21 6.38 5.52
N ILE A 242 -10.38 7.29 5.02
CA ILE A 242 -8.95 7.03 4.76
C ILE A 242 -8.16 6.89 6.07
N LEU A 243 -8.48 7.64 7.13
CA LEU A 243 -7.86 7.47 8.46
C LEU A 243 -8.21 6.11 9.06
N LYS A 244 -9.47 5.67 8.92
CA LYS A 244 -9.88 4.31 9.35
C LYS A 244 -9.10 3.24 8.59
N PHE A 245 -8.85 3.48 7.30
CA PHE A 245 -8.03 2.61 6.46
C PHE A 245 -6.57 2.56 6.94
N ILE A 246 -5.93 3.71 7.19
CA ILE A 246 -4.55 3.83 7.73
C ILE A 246 -4.42 3.21 9.12
N ILE A 247 -5.37 3.47 10.01
CA ILE A 247 -5.37 2.91 11.36
C ILE A 247 -5.53 1.38 11.29
N GLY A 248 -6.26 0.86 10.30
CA GLY A 248 -6.33 -0.58 10.03
C GLY A 248 -4.99 -1.18 9.61
N SER A 249 -4.34 -0.61 8.59
CA SER A 249 -3.07 -1.13 8.03
C SER A 249 -1.88 -0.96 8.98
N PHE A 250 -1.68 0.24 9.55
CA PHE A 250 -0.57 0.50 10.48
C PHE A 250 -0.66 -0.30 11.78
N VAL A 251 -1.87 -0.52 12.32
CA VAL A 251 -2.05 -1.30 13.56
C VAL A 251 -1.79 -2.79 13.32
N ALA A 252 -2.07 -3.31 12.13
CA ALA A 252 -1.75 -4.69 11.78
C ALA A 252 -0.23 -4.89 11.70
N ILE A 253 0.47 -4.06 10.93
CA ILE A 253 1.92 -4.19 10.69
C ILE A 253 2.72 -3.98 11.98
N ILE A 254 2.41 -2.95 12.77
CA ILE A 254 3.14 -2.67 14.03
C ILE A 254 2.90 -3.75 15.08
N ARG A 255 1.67 -4.28 15.22
CA ARG A 255 1.39 -5.34 16.21
C ARG A 255 2.08 -6.65 15.87
N LEU A 256 2.17 -7.00 14.59
CA LEU A 256 2.81 -8.25 14.16
C LEU A 256 4.33 -8.17 14.23
N PHE A 257 4.92 -7.04 13.83
CA PHE A 257 6.36 -6.83 13.93
C PHE A 257 6.84 -6.84 15.39
N ILE A 258 6.09 -6.17 16.29
CA ILE A 258 6.40 -6.18 17.73
C ILE A 258 6.23 -7.57 18.33
N CYS A 259 5.17 -8.31 17.98
CA CYS A 259 4.96 -9.66 18.50
C CYS A 259 6.03 -10.66 18.03
N CYS A 260 6.52 -10.53 16.80
CA CYS A 260 7.55 -11.44 16.28
C CYS A 260 8.94 -11.12 16.80
N TYR A 261 9.29 -9.83 16.88
CA TYR A 261 10.55 -9.41 17.47
C TYR A 261 10.63 -9.75 18.97
N ALA A 262 9.54 -9.55 19.71
CA ALA A 262 9.46 -9.94 21.11
C ALA A 262 9.56 -11.48 21.29
N ALA A 263 9.06 -12.27 20.34
CA ALA A 263 9.16 -13.71 20.42
C ALA A 263 10.56 -14.24 20.08
N GLU A 264 11.26 -13.63 19.12
CA GLU A 264 12.66 -13.94 18.79
C GLU A 264 13.58 -13.69 20.01
N GLU A 265 13.42 -12.53 20.67
CA GLU A 265 14.24 -12.15 21.83
C GLU A 265 13.99 -13.03 23.08
N ILE A 266 12.76 -13.53 23.26
CA ILE A 266 12.44 -14.50 24.33
C ILE A 266 13.05 -15.87 24.01
N THR A 267 13.09 -16.27 22.74
CA THR A 267 13.61 -17.59 22.33
C THR A 267 15.14 -17.65 22.45
N ASP A 268 15.82 -16.57 22.09
CA ASP A 268 17.28 -16.46 22.26
C ASP A 268 17.68 -16.51 23.74
N GLN A 269 16.93 -15.86 24.63
CA GLN A 269 17.20 -15.92 26.08
C GLN A 269 16.98 -17.32 26.68
N VAL A 270 16.02 -18.09 26.20
CA VAL A 270 15.77 -19.46 26.67
C VAL A 270 16.88 -20.41 26.17
N SER A 271 17.38 -20.22 24.95
CA SER A 271 18.47 -21.04 24.40
C SER A 271 19.82 -20.82 25.09
N PHE A 272 20.04 -19.64 25.68
CA PHE A 272 21.24 -19.33 26.47
C PHE A 272 21.22 -19.92 27.90
N LEU A 273 20.06 -20.41 28.36
CA LEU A 273 19.84 -20.91 29.72
C LEU A 273 19.74 -22.45 29.80
N THR A 274 19.83 -23.15 28.67
CA THR A 274 19.86 -24.62 28.55
C THR A 274 21.19 -25.10 27.99
#